data_AF-A0A7C4D7M0-F1
#
_entry.id   AF-A0A7C4D7M0-F1
#
_cell.length_a   1.000
_cell.length_b   1.000
_cell.length_c   1.000
_cell.angle_alpha   90.00
_cell.angle_beta   90.00
_cell.angle_gamma   90.00
#
_symmetry.space_group_name_H-M   'P 1'
#
loop_
_entity.id
_entity.type
_entity.pdbx_description
1 polymer ?
#
loop_
_entity_poly.entity_id
_entity_poly.type
_entity_poly.pdbx_seq_one_letter_code
_entity_poly.pdbx_strand_id
1 'polypeptide(L)'
;MVKYIVVNNNRIIGFYNNLNEAIEAIVEIGGGEIYRVELVAKINEEEAHSLREIVLSTSIEPVEAPVVPRKTIVSRNVAVLDRCFTDEHIGKLAELYRDLDMYLMKTGGSGVEKKNNINYVYVESSLDVCSFVEELVAQNYRVIVFTCDKKLYTHLSKKPNVIVFYKLIEEYSSIDDLIESISNDIRKAIGG
;
A
#
# COMPACT_ATOMS: atom_id res chain seq x y z
N MET A 1 2.83 35.08 3.81
CA MET A 1 1.55 34.40 3.49
C MET A 1 1.78 32.91 3.63
N VAL A 2 0.98 32.23 4.44
CA VAL A 2 1.11 30.77 4.64
C VAL A 2 0.74 30.08 3.34
N LYS A 3 1.59 29.17 2.86
CA LYS A 3 1.31 28.29 1.73
C LYS A 3 1.34 26.84 2.19
N TYR A 4 0.59 25.99 1.53
CA TYR A 4 0.56 24.56 1.78
C TYR A 4 1.16 23.85 0.57
N ILE A 5 2.11 22.95 0.81
CA ILE A 5 2.64 22.06 -0.23
C ILE A 5 1.98 20.71 -0.04
N VAL A 6 1.36 20.20 -1.10
CA VAL A 6 0.88 18.81 -1.14
C VAL A 6 1.95 17.96 -1.78
N VAL A 7 2.34 16.90 -1.08
CA VAL A 7 3.30 15.90 -1.55
C VAL A 7 2.62 14.54 -1.58
N ASN A 8 2.81 13.79 -2.65
CA ASN A 8 2.36 12.41 -2.76
C ASN A 8 3.46 11.60 -3.46
N ASN A 9 3.78 10.41 -2.94
CA ASN A 9 4.84 9.54 -3.46
C ASN A 9 6.18 10.25 -3.68
N ASN A 10 6.59 11.07 -2.70
CA ASN A 10 7.82 11.88 -2.72
C ASN A 10 7.90 12.90 -3.88
N ARG A 11 6.76 13.31 -4.45
CA ARG A 11 6.67 14.35 -5.49
C ARG A 11 5.76 15.48 -5.04
N ILE A 12 6.17 16.72 -5.34
CA ILE A 12 5.34 17.91 -5.12
C ILE A 12 4.22 17.91 -6.15
N ILE A 13 2.98 17.90 -5.66
CA ILE A 13 1.76 17.87 -6.47
C ILE A 13 1.26 19.29 -6.72
N GLY A 14 1.35 20.17 -5.73
CA GLY A 14 0.86 21.53 -5.86
C GLY A 14 1.17 22.41 -4.66
N PHE A 15 1.02 23.71 -4.88
CA PHE A 15 1.12 24.75 -3.86
C PHE A 15 -0.24 25.42 -3.72
N TYR A 16 -0.76 25.48 -2.49
CA TYR A 16 -2.08 26.00 -2.20
C TYR A 16 -1.99 27.15 -1.21
N ASN A 17 -2.85 28.14 -1.36
CA ASN A 17 -2.88 29.29 -0.45
C ASN A 17 -3.84 29.07 0.72
N ASN A 18 -4.67 28.02 0.64
CA ASN A 18 -5.65 27.63 1.64
C ASN A 18 -5.48 26.13 1.98
N LEU A 19 -5.66 25.78 3.26
CA LEU A 19 -5.63 24.40 3.72
C LEU A 19 -6.76 23.57 3.11
N ASN A 20 -7.96 24.15 2.93
CA ASN A 20 -9.09 23.42 2.36
C ASN A 20 -8.81 22.96 0.93
N GLU A 21 -8.21 23.82 0.10
CA GLU A 21 -7.80 23.46 -1.26
C GLU A 21 -6.73 22.35 -1.27
N ALA A 22 -5.79 22.40 -0.32
CA ALA A 22 -4.77 21.35 -0.17
C ALA A 22 -5.37 20.00 0.28
N ILE A 23 -6.41 20.03 1.14
CA ILE A 23 -7.14 18.83 1.56
C ILE A 23 -7.98 18.27 0.40
N GLU A 24 -8.70 19.12 -0.34
CA GLU A 24 -9.45 18.71 -1.53
C GLU A 24 -8.52 18.02 -2.54
N ALA A 25 -7.36 18.62 -2.79
CA ALA A 25 -6.34 18.01 -3.64
C ALA A 25 -5.86 16.65 -3.12
N ILE A 26 -5.67 16.49 -1.80
CA ILE A 26 -5.30 15.20 -1.21
C ILE A 26 -6.40 14.14 -1.37
N VAL A 27 -7.67 14.52 -1.23
CA VAL A 27 -8.80 13.61 -1.42
C VAL A 27 -8.90 13.19 -2.89
N GLU A 28 -8.73 14.13 -3.83
CA GLU A 28 -8.76 13.88 -5.27
C GLU A 28 -7.63 12.94 -5.73
N ILE A 29 -6.41 13.13 -5.24
CA ILE A 29 -5.25 12.29 -5.59
C ILE A 29 -5.19 10.98 -4.79
N GLY A 30 -6.13 10.74 -3.87
CA GLY A 30 -6.22 9.50 -3.09
C GLY A 30 -5.21 9.37 -1.94
N GLY A 31 -4.70 10.49 -1.41
CA GLY A 31 -3.78 10.53 -0.26
C GLY A 31 -2.60 11.48 -0.45
N GLY A 32 -1.88 11.78 0.63
CA GLY A 32 -0.71 12.67 0.57
C GLY A 32 -0.40 13.32 1.90
N GLU A 33 0.64 14.14 1.91
CA GLU A 33 1.09 14.90 3.07
C GLU A 33 0.99 16.39 2.77
N ILE A 34 0.44 17.16 3.72
CA ILE A 34 0.38 18.63 3.64
C ILE A 34 1.48 19.21 4.52
N TYR A 35 2.40 19.94 3.90
CA TYR A 35 3.39 20.73 4.62
C TYR A 35 2.97 22.19 4.65
N ARG A 36 2.85 22.75 5.86
CA ARG A 36 2.66 24.18 6.05
C ARG A 36 4.00 24.89 5.85
N VAL A 37 4.06 25.79 4.89
CA VAL A 37 5.25 26.59 4.58
C VAL A 37 4.96 28.05 4.87
N GLU A 38 5.72 28.61 5.80
CA GLU A 38 5.78 30.04 6.00
C GLU A 38 6.95 30.60 5.19
N LEU A 39 6.63 31.43 4.21
CA LEU A 39 7.62 32.19 3.46
C LEU A 39 8.18 33.28 4.39
N VAL A 40 9.33 33.01 5.01
CA VAL A 40 9.93 33.89 6.04
C VAL A 40 10.61 35.14 5.43
N ALA A 41 10.84 35.22 4.12
CA ALA A 41 11.32 36.46 3.49
C ALA A 41 10.92 36.58 2.02
N LYS A 42 10.64 37.81 1.57
CA LYS A 42 10.65 38.17 0.14
C LYS A 42 12.11 38.35 -0.25
N ILE A 43 12.67 37.34 -0.87
CA ILE A 43 14.07 37.29 -1.25
C ILE A 43 14.23 38.02 -2.59
N ASN A 44 15.19 38.94 -2.71
CA ASN A 44 15.50 39.60 -3.98
C ASN A 44 16.32 38.68 -4.90
N GLU A 45 16.46 39.02 -6.19
CA GLU A 45 17.16 38.15 -7.17
C GLU A 45 18.63 37.89 -6.80
N GLU A 46 19.29 38.83 -6.13
CA GLU A 46 20.68 38.74 -5.70
C GLU A 46 20.85 37.73 -4.54
N GLU A 47 19.94 37.78 -3.58
CA GLU A 47 19.88 36.85 -2.46
C GLU A 47 19.44 35.44 -2.92
N ALA A 48 18.57 35.35 -3.93
CA ALA A 48 18.21 34.07 -4.55
C ALA A 48 19.39 33.44 -5.29
N HIS A 49 20.23 34.26 -5.94
CA HIS A 49 21.44 33.78 -6.60
C HIS A 49 22.50 33.33 -5.59
N SER A 50 22.65 34.07 -4.49
CA SER A 50 23.53 33.73 -3.37
C SER A 50 23.09 32.44 -2.65
N LEU A 51 21.77 32.24 -2.46
CA LEU A 51 21.23 30.99 -1.92
C LEU A 51 21.51 29.81 -2.84
N ARG A 52 21.44 30.00 -4.15
CA ARG A 52 21.79 28.97 -5.14
C ARG A 52 23.27 28.58 -5.03
N GLU A 53 24.15 29.56 -4.88
CA GLU A 53 25.58 29.30 -4.66
C GLU A 53 25.85 28.65 -3.31
N ILE A 54 25.16 29.04 -2.24
CA ILE A 54 25.26 28.40 -0.92
C ILE A 54 24.78 26.94 -1.00
N VAL A 55 23.64 26.64 -1.62
CA VAL A 55 23.13 25.26 -1.76
C VAL A 55 24.04 24.39 -2.62
N LEU A 56 24.70 24.97 -3.64
CA LEU A 56 25.66 24.25 -4.50
C LEU A 56 27.05 24.09 -3.87
N SER A 57 27.45 25.00 -2.96
CA SER A 57 28.76 24.98 -2.29
C SER A 57 28.74 24.33 -0.92
N THR A 58 27.58 24.23 -0.28
CA THR A 58 27.41 23.44 0.93
C THR A 58 27.45 21.97 0.48
N SER A 59 28.55 21.28 0.74
CA SER A 59 28.52 19.81 0.73
C SER A 59 27.54 19.41 1.82
N ILE A 60 26.29 19.20 1.43
CA ILE A 60 25.32 18.52 2.26
C ILE A 60 25.93 17.14 2.42
N GLU A 61 26.64 16.91 3.53
CA GLU A 61 26.91 15.55 3.96
C GLU A 61 25.54 14.88 3.96
N PRO A 62 25.36 13.80 3.19
CA PRO A 62 24.09 13.12 3.18
C PRO A 62 23.82 12.73 4.64
N VAL A 63 22.86 13.40 5.27
CA VAL A 63 22.21 12.85 6.45
C VAL A 63 21.78 11.47 5.97
N GLU A 64 22.30 10.42 6.60
CA GLU A 64 21.80 9.08 6.41
C GLU A 64 20.31 9.13 6.76
N ALA A 65 19.49 9.44 5.75
CA ALA A 65 18.12 8.99 5.70
C ALA A 65 18.20 7.52 6.10
N PRO A 66 17.37 7.04 7.05
CA PRO A 66 17.40 5.64 7.42
C PRO A 66 17.47 4.87 6.13
N VAL A 67 18.60 4.18 5.93
CA VAL A 67 18.91 3.50 4.69
C VAL A 67 17.73 2.56 4.53
N VAL A 68 16.77 2.93 3.67
CA VAL A 68 15.67 2.06 3.30
C VAL A 68 16.40 0.81 2.87
N PRO A 69 16.28 -0.31 3.61
CA PRO A 69 17.17 -1.43 3.41
C PRO A 69 17.14 -1.73 1.92
N ARG A 70 18.32 -1.64 1.31
CA ARG A 70 18.59 -1.94 -0.10
C ARG A 70 17.58 -2.96 -0.58
N LYS A 71 16.70 -2.59 -1.53
CA LYS A 71 15.73 -3.46 -2.21
C LYS A 71 15.65 -4.80 -1.49
N THR A 72 14.89 -4.87 -0.40
CA THR A 72 14.68 -6.13 0.29
C THR A 72 14.35 -7.10 -0.82
N ILE A 73 15.22 -8.08 -1.05
CA ILE A 73 15.04 -9.06 -2.11
C ILE A 73 13.74 -9.71 -1.71
N VAL A 74 12.63 -9.26 -2.33
CA VAL A 74 11.30 -9.78 -2.09
C VAL A 74 11.42 -11.22 -2.52
N SER A 75 11.56 -12.09 -1.52
CA SER A 75 11.98 -13.45 -1.74
C SER A 75 10.85 -14.23 -2.40
N ARG A 76 9.59 -13.87 -2.09
CA ARG A 76 8.37 -14.49 -2.63
C ARG A 76 7.17 -13.54 -2.55
N ASN A 77 6.23 -13.71 -3.49
CA ASN A 77 4.90 -13.10 -3.43
C ASN A 77 3.95 -14.04 -2.70
N VAL A 78 2.97 -13.49 -1.99
CA VAL A 78 1.89 -14.26 -1.35
C VAL A 78 0.56 -13.55 -1.59
N ALA A 79 -0.52 -14.31 -1.70
CA ALA A 79 -1.88 -13.78 -1.79
C ALA A 79 -2.65 -14.04 -0.50
N VAL A 80 -3.32 -13.03 0.03
CA VAL A 80 -4.16 -13.09 1.22
C VAL A 80 -5.58 -12.72 0.83
N LEU A 81 -6.53 -13.62 1.07
CA LEU A 81 -7.95 -13.39 0.89
C LEU A 81 -8.59 -13.22 2.27
N ASP A 82 -9.26 -12.08 2.49
CA ASP A 82 -10.01 -11.82 3.72
C ASP A 82 -11.25 -12.72 3.86
N ARG A 83 -11.88 -12.70 5.03
CA ARG A 83 -12.99 -13.56 5.46
C ARG A 83 -14.24 -13.51 4.59
N CYS A 84 -14.38 -12.51 3.73
CA CYS A 84 -15.49 -12.44 2.78
C CYS A 84 -15.37 -13.47 1.66
N PHE A 85 -14.16 -13.94 1.37
CA PHE A 85 -13.94 -14.99 0.38
C PHE A 85 -14.20 -16.38 0.98
N THR A 86 -14.37 -17.37 0.11
CA THR A 86 -14.79 -18.73 0.49
C THR A 86 -13.79 -19.74 -0.02
N ASP A 87 -13.94 -20.99 0.42
CA ASP A 87 -13.11 -22.12 -0.02
C ASP A 87 -13.18 -22.33 -1.54
N GLU A 88 -14.33 -22.06 -2.15
CA GLU A 88 -14.50 -22.14 -3.59
C GLU A 88 -13.67 -21.08 -4.33
N HIS A 89 -13.68 -19.83 -3.84
CA HIS A 89 -12.90 -18.74 -4.43
C HIS A 89 -11.41 -19.04 -4.41
N ILE A 90 -10.86 -19.39 -3.24
CA ILE A 90 -9.43 -19.66 -3.10
C ILE A 90 -9.03 -20.97 -3.78
N GLY A 91 -9.92 -21.97 -3.84
CA GLY A 91 -9.67 -23.22 -4.55
C GLY A 91 -9.40 -23.01 -6.03
N LYS A 92 -10.26 -22.24 -6.72
CA LYS A 92 -10.07 -21.90 -8.14
C LYS A 92 -8.78 -21.11 -8.38
N LEU A 93 -8.45 -20.16 -7.50
CA LEU A 93 -7.21 -19.38 -7.60
C LEU A 93 -5.97 -20.25 -7.37
N ALA A 94 -6.01 -21.15 -6.40
CA ALA A 94 -4.91 -22.04 -6.06
C ALA A 94 -4.56 -23.01 -7.21
N GLU A 95 -5.57 -23.45 -7.96
CA GLU A 95 -5.38 -24.26 -9.17
C GLU A 95 -4.65 -23.50 -10.29
N LEU A 96 -4.96 -22.21 -10.45
CA LEU A 96 -4.35 -21.32 -11.46
C LEU A 96 -2.93 -20.89 -11.07
N TYR A 97 -2.64 -20.76 -9.78
CA TYR A 97 -1.39 -20.20 -9.25
C TYR A 97 -0.71 -21.17 -8.27
N ARG A 98 -0.28 -22.33 -8.78
CA ARG A 98 0.28 -23.43 -7.96
C ARG A 98 1.56 -23.06 -7.18
N ASP A 99 2.32 -22.12 -7.71
CA ASP A 99 3.59 -21.67 -7.13
C ASP A 99 3.43 -20.45 -6.20
N LEU A 100 2.20 -19.95 -6.04
CA LEU A 100 1.88 -18.84 -5.15
C LEU A 100 1.31 -19.38 -3.84
N ASP A 101 1.94 -19.04 -2.71
CA ASP A 101 1.36 -19.32 -1.40
C ASP A 101 0.12 -18.44 -1.21
N MET A 102 -1.02 -19.09 -0.97
CA MET A 102 -2.30 -18.42 -0.78
C MET A 102 -2.78 -18.61 0.66
N TYR A 103 -3.35 -17.56 1.23
CA TYR A 103 -3.89 -17.55 2.58
C TYR A 103 -5.37 -17.17 2.53
N LEU A 104 -6.25 -17.98 3.14
CA LEU A 104 -7.65 -17.61 3.37
C LEU A 104 -7.86 -17.35 4.85
N MET A 105 -8.31 -16.14 5.18
CA MET A 105 -8.71 -15.77 6.53
C MET A 105 -10.07 -16.38 6.85
N LYS A 106 -10.19 -17.10 7.97
CA LYS A 106 -11.44 -17.72 8.43
C LYS A 106 -11.78 -17.31 9.86
N THR A 107 -13.06 -17.33 10.21
CA THR A 107 -13.52 -17.18 11.59
C THR A 107 -13.87 -18.56 12.18
N GLY A 108 -13.91 -18.68 13.51
CA GLY A 108 -14.49 -19.85 14.18
C GLY A 108 -13.63 -21.11 14.24
N GLY A 109 -12.31 -20.96 14.39
CA GLY A 109 -11.36 -22.08 14.59
C GLY A 109 -10.07 -21.60 15.25
N SER A 110 -9.03 -22.43 15.29
CA SER A 110 -7.72 -22.06 15.83
C SER A 110 -6.57 -22.65 15.01
N GLY A 111 -5.47 -21.89 14.91
CA GLY A 111 -4.23 -22.31 14.26
C GLY A 111 -4.15 -21.99 12.76
N VAL A 112 -3.25 -22.70 12.07
CA VAL A 112 -3.08 -22.63 10.61
C VAL A 112 -3.24 -24.03 10.04
N GLU A 113 -4.22 -24.22 9.17
CA GLU A 113 -4.42 -25.48 8.44
C GLU A 113 -3.89 -25.34 7.02
N LYS A 114 -3.09 -26.30 6.54
CA LYS A 114 -2.54 -26.28 5.18
C LYS A 114 -3.16 -27.38 4.32
N LYS A 115 -3.71 -26.99 3.17
CA LYS A 115 -4.20 -27.91 2.13
C LYS A 115 -3.66 -27.46 0.78
N ASN A 116 -2.80 -28.27 0.17
CA ASN A 116 -2.07 -27.90 -1.05
C ASN A 116 -1.22 -26.60 -0.84
N ASN A 117 -1.33 -25.63 -1.74
CA ASN A 117 -0.74 -24.28 -1.63
C ASN A 117 -1.65 -23.28 -0.89
N ILE A 118 -2.72 -23.75 -0.25
CA ILE A 118 -3.64 -22.94 0.53
C ILE A 118 -3.34 -23.10 2.02
N ASN A 119 -3.24 -21.98 2.72
CA ASN A 119 -3.09 -21.89 4.16
C ASN A 119 -4.34 -21.20 4.74
N TYR A 120 -5.12 -21.91 5.53
CA TYR A 120 -6.26 -21.35 6.26
C TYR A 120 -5.76 -20.76 7.58
N VAL A 121 -6.04 -19.48 7.80
CA VAL A 121 -5.61 -18.76 9.01
C VAL A 121 -6.85 -18.30 9.75
N TYR A 122 -7.00 -18.75 10.98
CA TYR A 122 -8.15 -18.36 11.80
C TYR A 122 -7.91 -17.03 12.50
N VAL A 123 -8.82 -16.08 12.29
CA VAL A 123 -8.79 -14.70 12.77
C VAL A 123 -10.15 -14.33 13.39
N GLU A 124 -10.15 -13.49 14.42
CA GLU A 124 -11.40 -13.06 15.08
C GLU A 124 -11.83 -11.67 14.59
N SER A 125 -10.87 -10.84 14.19
CA SER A 125 -11.07 -9.42 13.91
C SER A 125 -10.27 -8.93 12.69
N SER A 126 -10.60 -7.74 12.19
CA SER A 126 -9.77 -7.09 11.15
C SER A 126 -8.38 -6.70 11.66
N LEU A 127 -8.19 -6.56 12.98
CA LEU A 127 -6.87 -6.32 13.59
C LEU A 127 -5.98 -7.55 13.46
N ASP A 128 -6.54 -8.75 13.60
CA ASP A 128 -5.76 -9.99 13.45
C ASP A 128 -5.29 -10.17 12.01
N VAL A 129 -6.13 -9.80 11.04
CA VAL A 129 -5.74 -9.80 9.62
C VAL A 129 -4.60 -8.80 9.38
N CYS A 130 -4.66 -7.60 9.98
CA CYS A 130 -3.56 -6.64 9.90
C CYS A 130 -2.26 -7.21 10.49
N SER A 131 -2.32 -7.75 11.70
CA SER A 131 -1.15 -8.33 12.38
C SER A 131 -0.53 -9.45 11.55
N PHE A 132 -1.36 -10.33 10.98
CA PHE A 132 -0.89 -11.41 10.12
C PHE A 132 -0.20 -10.90 8.85
N VAL A 133 -0.77 -9.89 8.18
CA VAL A 133 -0.13 -9.26 7.02
C VAL A 133 1.20 -8.60 7.40
N GLU A 134 1.27 -7.95 8.55
CA GLU A 134 2.51 -7.36 9.06
C GLU A 134 3.59 -8.41 9.35
N GLU A 135 3.22 -9.57 9.89
CA GLU A 135 4.13 -10.70 10.08
C GLU A 135 4.71 -11.21 8.75
N LEU A 136 3.89 -11.31 7.70
CA LEU A 136 4.35 -11.68 6.36
C LEU A 136 5.31 -10.62 5.79
N VAL A 137 4.99 -9.34 5.95
CA VAL A 137 5.88 -8.25 5.51
C VAL A 137 7.22 -8.29 6.26
N ALA A 138 7.20 -8.55 7.58
CA ALA A 138 8.41 -8.68 8.39
C ALA A 138 9.30 -9.87 7.95
N GLN A 139 8.70 -10.90 7.35
CA GLN A 139 9.40 -12.03 6.73
C GLN A 139 9.88 -11.75 5.30
N ASN A 140 9.80 -10.50 4.84
CA ASN A 140 10.19 -10.03 3.50
C ASN A 140 9.34 -10.56 2.34
N TYR A 141 8.08 -10.93 2.60
CA TYR A 141 7.12 -11.21 1.54
C TYR A 141 6.56 -9.91 0.93
N ARG A 142 6.24 -9.95 -0.36
CA ARG A 142 5.31 -8.99 -0.97
C ARG A 142 3.92 -9.59 -0.88
N VAL A 143 3.04 -8.88 -0.19
CA VAL A 143 1.71 -9.38 0.19
C VAL A 143 0.66 -8.75 -0.70
N ILE A 144 -0.11 -9.58 -1.41
CA ILE A 144 -1.25 -9.15 -2.23
C ILE A 144 -2.53 -9.47 -1.46
N VAL A 145 -3.24 -8.46 -0.99
CA VAL A 145 -4.42 -8.63 -0.13
C VAL A 145 -5.70 -8.33 -0.91
N PHE A 146 -6.69 -9.20 -0.81
CA PHE A 146 -8.04 -9.00 -1.34
C PHE A 146 -9.03 -8.90 -0.17
N THR A 147 -9.83 -7.83 -0.12
CA THR A 147 -10.81 -7.62 0.96
C THR A 147 -12.05 -6.86 0.47
N CYS A 148 -13.18 -7.06 1.15
CA CYS A 148 -14.38 -6.23 1.01
C CYS A 148 -14.54 -5.21 2.16
N ASP A 149 -13.63 -5.20 3.14
CA ASP A 149 -13.63 -4.27 4.28
C ASP A 149 -12.86 -2.99 3.90
N LYS A 150 -13.58 -1.86 3.80
CA LYS A 150 -13.00 -0.55 3.46
C LYS A 150 -11.98 -0.07 4.49
N LYS A 151 -12.15 -0.42 5.77
CA LYS A 151 -11.22 -0.02 6.83
C LYS A 151 -9.91 -0.79 6.69
N LEU A 152 -10.01 -2.10 6.46
CA LEU A 152 -8.86 -2.97 6.22
C LEU A 152 -8.09 -2.55 4.96
N TYR A 153 -8.81 -2.31 3.86
CA TYR A 153 -8.26 -1.75 2.63
C TYR A 153 -7.47 -0.47 2.89
N THR A 154 -8.09 0.52 3.54
CA THR A 154 -7.47 1.83 3.79
C THR A 154 -6.23 1.72 4.68
N HIS A 155 -6.25 0.83 5.67
CA HIS A 155 -5.13 0.65 6.59
C HIS A 155 -3.95 -0.05 5.91
N LEU A 156 -4.20 -1.19 5.25
CA LEU A 156 -3.15 -2.01 4.65
C LEU A 156 -2.53 -1.37 3.40
N SER A 157 -3.29 -0.57 2.64
CA SER A 157 -2.75 0.15 1.47
C SER A 157 -1.65 1.16 1.80
N LYS A 158 -1.50 1.54 3.08
CA LYS A 158 -0.43 2.43 3.55
C LYS A 158 0.84 1.66 3.93
N LYS A 159 0.82 0.33 3.95
CA LYS A 159 1.95 -0.50 4.39
C LYS A 159 2.91 -0.75 3.22
N PRO A 160 4.23 -0.62 3.44
CA PRO A 160 5.21 -0.96 2.42
C PRO A 160 5.14 -2.46 2.11
N ASN A 161 5.40 -2.83 0.86
CA ASN A 161 5.36 -4.22 0.36
C ASN A 161 3.98 -4.90 0.43
N VAL A 162 2.91 -4.15 0.68
CA VAL A 162 1.53 -4.63 0.62
C VAL A 162 0.82 -3.97 -0.57
N ILE A 163 0.15 -4.78 -1.39
CA ILE A 163 -0.74 -4.32 -2.45
C ILE A 163 -2.13 -4.81 -2.08
N VAL A 164 -3.08 -3.89 -1.94
CA VAL A 164 -4.43 -4.23 -1.52
C VAL A 164 -5.42 -3.92 -2.62
N PHE A 165 -6.32 -4.87 -2.87
CA PHE A 165 -7.43 -4.73 -3.81
C PHE A 165 -8.74 -4.82 -3.06
N TYR A 166 -9.58 -3.81 -3.26
CA TYR A 166 -10.94 -3.81 -2.78
C TYR A 166 -11.85 -4.57 -3.75
N LYS A 167 -12.59 -5.56 -3.26
CA LYS A 167 -13.48 -6.40 -4.06
C LYS A 167 -14.79 -6.64 -3.30
N LEU A 168 -15.87 -5.98 -3.72
CA LEU A 168 -17.21 -6.40 -3.32
C LEU A 168 -17.61 -7.61 -4.15
N ILE A 169 -17.93 -8.73 -3.51
CA ILE A 169 -18.29 -9.97 -4.22
C ILE A 169 -19.59 -9.77 -5.00
N GLU A 170 -20.49 -8.93 -4.50
CA GLU A 170 -21.80 -8.63 -5.08
C GLU A 170 -21.72 -7.85 -6.40
N GLU A 171 -20.58 -7.25 -6.74
CA GLU A 171 -20.38 -6.53 -8.01
C GLU A 171 -20.11 -7.47 -9.20
N TYR A 172 -19.92 -8.76 -8.96
CA TYR A 172 -19.56 -9.75 -9.96
C TYR A 172 -20.77 -10.62 -10.34
N SER A 173 -20.96 -10.85 -11.63
CA SER A 173 -22.10 -11.63 -12.15
C SER A 173 -21.94 -13.14 -11.91
N SER A 174 -20.71 -13.60 -11.70
CA SER A 174 -20.39 -14.98 -11.38
C SER A 174 -19.08 -15.08 -10.59
N ILE A 175 -18.84 -16.24 -9.99
CA ILE A 175 -17.55 -16.57 -9.36
C ILE A 175 -16.42 -16.47 -10.38
N ASP A 176 -16.63 -16.92 -11.62
CA ASP A 176 -15.57 -16.92 -12.64
C ASP A 176 -15.15 -15.50 -13.03
N ASP A 177 -16.10 -14.55 -13.10
CA ASP A 177 -15.80 -13.12 -13.34
C ASP A 177 -14.95 -12.52 -12.21
N LEU A 178 -15.26 -12.88 -10.96
CA LEU A 178 -14.48 -12.48 -9.79
C LEU A 178 -13.07 -13.08 -9.84
N ILE A 179 -12.94 -14.37 -10.17
CA ILE A 179 -11.65 -15.05 -10.28
C ILE A 179 -10.81 -14.44 -11.41
N GLU A 180 -11.40 -14.12 -12.55
CA GLU A 180 -10.70 -13.45 -13.65
C GLU A 180 -10.19 -12.06 -13.23
N SER A 181 -11.04 -11.28 -12.56
CA SER A 181 -10.67 -9.96 -12.04
C SER A 181 -9.51 -10.03 -11.03
N ILE A 182 -9.59 -10.93 -10.06
CA ILE A 182 -8.51 -11.19 -9.09
C ILE A 182 -7.23 -11.65 -9.81
N SER A 183 -7.35 -12.54 -10.78
CA SER A 183 -6.22 -13.07 -11.55
C SER A 183 -5.49 -11.96 -12.31
N ASN A 184 -6.24 -11.02 -12.89
CA ASN A 184 -5.66 -9.86 -13.56
C ASN A 184 -4.91 -8.95 -12.59
N ASP A 185 -5.44 -8.76 -11.38
CA ASP A 185 -4.79 -7.96 -10.34
C ASP A 185 -3.52 -8.64 -9.79
N ILE A 186 -3.54 -9.96 -9.60
CA ILE A 186 -2.33 -10.75 -9.24
C ILE A 186 -1.26 -10.59 -10.32
N ARG A 187 -1.61 -10.72 -11.61
CA ARG A 187 -0.66 -10.57 -12.72
C ARG A 187 -0.04 -9.18 -12.74
N LYS A 188 -0.85 -8.13 -12.54
CA LYS A 188 -0.35 -6.73 -12.46
C LYS A 188 0.57 -6.54 -11.25
N ALA A 189 0.24 -7.14 -10.11
CA ALA A 189 1.03 -7.03 -8.90
C ALA A 189 2.38 -7.76 -9.02
N ILE A 190 2.44 -8.91 -9.69
CA ILE A 190 3.66 -9.73 -9.81
C ILE A 190 4.53 -9.31 -11.01
N GLY A 191 3.91 -8.93 -12.13
CA GLY A 191 4.60 -8.63 -13.40
C GLY A 191 4.92 -7.15 -13.66
N GLY A 192 4.65 -6.26 -12.70
CA GLY A 192 4.99 -4.84 -12.73
C GLY A 192 6.29 -4.50 -12.02
#